data_AF-A0A971CKP8-F1
#
_entry.id   AF-A0A971CKP8-F1
#
_cell.length_a   1.000
_cell.length_b   1.000
_cell.length_c   1.000
_cell.angle_alpha   90.00
_cell.angle_beta   90.00
_cell.angle_gamma   90.00
#
_symmetry.space_group_name_H-M   'P 1'
#
loop_
_entity.id
_entity.type
_entity.pdbx_description
1 polymer ?
#
loop_
_entity_poly.entity_id
_entity_poly.type
_entity_poly.pdbx_seq_one_letter_code
_entity_poly.pdbx_strand_id
1 'polypeptide(L)'
;SGQSSYCADTINETVLYEIRRILTIIKQKPEAALLEKAKENHGDVYEVAYKQAEKDFFKAHKQMNALEDQTMKFLTGENTVDISIVNAMMPKYKEKLETAQRRMEEAKAKMEKEKDATQTATQEVADLLSWADTFDEANAETKHMIIARLVERIEINHDYEVQIKFRISVEQYMRIAA
;
A
#
# COMPACT_ATOMS: atom_id res chain seq x y z
N SER A 1 33.87 15.21 32.95
CA SER A 1 33.22 14.84 31.67
C SER A 1 33.25 13.34 31.35
N GLY A 2 33.59 12.44 32.30
CA GLY A 2 33.83 11.01 32.01
C GLY A 2 32.63 10.06 32.16
N GLN A 3 31.74 10.28 33.13
CA GLN A 3 30.58 9.41 33.35
C GLN A 3 29.53 9.48 32.23
N SER A 4 29.28 10.69 31.70
CA SER A 4 28.29 10.89 30.63
C SER A 4 28.72 10.26 29.30
N SER A 5 30.02 10.29 28.97
CA SER A 5 30.56 9.66 27.76
C SER A 5 30.49 8.13 27.83
N TYR A 6 30.92 7.55 28.95
CA TYR A 6 30.88 6.09 29.17
C TYR A 6 29.45 5.54 29.08
N CYS A 7 28.48 6.31 29.58
CA CYS A 7 27.07 5.96 29.49
C CYS A 7 26.52 6.00 28.05
N ALA A 8 26.91 7.00 27.26
CA ALA A 8 26.49 7.12 25.87
C ALA A 8 27.03 5.95 25.01
N ASP A 9 28.28 5.55 25.25
CA ASP A 9 28.89 4.41 24.56
C ASP A 9 28.16 3.11 24.90
N THR A 10 27.82 2.90 26.17
CA THR A 10 27.08 1.70 26.62
C THR A 10 25.67 1.62 25.99
N ILE A 11 24.96 2.75 25.92
CA ILE A 11 23.63 2.83 25.29
C ILE A 11 23.75 2.53 23.79
N ASN A 12 24.73 3.10 23.10
CA ASN A 12 24.96 2.86 21.68
C ASN A 12 25.23 1.38 21.39
N GLU A 13 26.11 0.74 22.16
CA GLU A 13 26.39 -0.70 22.00
C GLU A 13 25.14 -1.55 22.24
N THR A 14 24.31 -1.19 23.22
CA THR A 14 23.04 -1.89 23.49
C THR A 14 22.08 -1.80 22.31
N VAL A 15 21.93 -0.61 21.72
CA VAL A 15 21.10 -0.40 20.53
C VAL A 15 21.65 -1.19 19.34
N LEU A 16 22.95 -1.13 19.09
CA LEU A 16 23.58 -1.87 17.99
C LEU A 16 23.41 -3.39 18.15
N TYR A 17 23.54 -3.90 19.38
CA TYR A 17 23.32 -5.31 19.69
C TYR A 17 21.88 -5.75 19.35
N GLU A 18 20.87 -5.01 19.80
CA GLU A 18 19.47 -5.36 19.53
C GLU A 18 19.13 -5.31 18.03
N ILE A 19 19.68 -4.32 17.31
CA ILE A 19 19.48 -4.20 15.87
C ILE A 19 20.08 -5.41 15.14
N ARG A 20 21.30 -5.83 15.48
CA ARG A 20 21.92 -7.05 14.95
C ARG A 20 21.08 -8.28 15.24
N ARG A 21 20.58 -8.41 16.47
CA ARG A 21 19.76 -9.54 16.90
C ARG A 21 18.51 -9.67 16.02
N ILE A 22 17.82 -8.57 15.74
CA ILE A 22 16.60 -8.58 14.94
C ILE A 22 16.87 -8.85 13.47
N LEU A 23 17.89 -8.21 12.90
CA LEU A 23 18.30 -8.49 11.52
C LEU A 23 18.69 -9.97 11.35
N THR A 24 19.37 -10.56 12.34
CA THR A 24 19.69 -11.99 12.36
C THR A 24 18.42 -12.86 12.41
N ILE A 25 17.46 -12.52 13.27
CA ILE A 25 16.16 -13.22 13.36
C ILE A 25 15.41 -13.17 12.02
N ILE A 26 15.41 -12.03 11.35
CA ILE A 26 14.75 -11.86 10.05
C ILE A 26 15.45 -12.69 8.99
N LYS A 27 16.78 -12.66 8.93
CA LYS A 27 17.60 -13.40 7.97
C LYS A 27 17.46 -14.93 8.08
N GLN A 28 17.11 -15.44 9.27
CA GLN A 28 16.85 -16.87 9.49
C GLN A 28 15.50 -17.33 8.93
N LYS A 29 14.59 -16.41 8.60
CA LYS A 29 13.26 -16.75 8.09
C LYS A 29 13.32 -17.04 6.59
N PRO A 30 12.48 -17.95 6.08
CA PRO A 30 12.37 -18.14 4.65
C PRO A 30 11.92 -16.85 3.96
N GLU A 31 12.69 -16.38 2.98
CA GLU A 31 12.34 -15.20 2.16
C GLU A 31 10.93 -15.35 1.55
N ALA A 32 10.59 -16.56 1.09
CA ALA A 32 9.27 -16.86 0.57
C ALA A 32 8.15 -16.57 1.58
N ALA A 33 8.34 -16.90 2.87
CA ALA A 33 7.35 -16.65 3.91
C ALA A 33 7.24 -15.15 4.27
N LEU A 34 8.37 -14.43 4.25
CA LEU A 34 8.38 -12.97 4.42
C LEU A 34 7.63 -12.28 3.28
N LEU A 35 7.88 -12.70 2.03
CA LEU A 35 7.20 -12.17 0.85
C LEU A 35 5.73 -12.55 0.80
N GLU A 36 5.36 -13.75 1.22
CA GLU A 36 3.97 -14.16 1.38
C GLU A 36 3.27 -13.26 2.39
N LYS A 37 3.90 -13.03 3.56
CA LYS A 37 3.36 -12.12 4.57
C LYS A 37 3.20 -10.69 4.07
N ALA A 38 4.18 -10.19 3.30
CA ALA A 38 4.10 -8.86 2.68
C ALA A 38 2.99 -8.74 1.61
N LYS A 39 2.55 -9.88 1.06
CA LYS A 39 1.49 -9.99 0.06
C LYS A 39 0.15 -10.45 0.64
N GLU A 40 0.04 -10.67 1.96
CA GLU A 40 -1.22 -11.00 2.64
C GLU A 40 -2.17 -9.79 2.62
N ASN A 41 -2.73 -9.49 1.46
CA ASN A 41 -3.53 -8.31 1.18
C ASN A 41 -4.71 -8.68 0.28
N HIS A 42 -5.71 -7.79 0.18
CA HIS A 42 -6.96 -8.03 -0.55
C HIS A 42 -6.88 -7.60 -2.03
N GLY A 43 -5.66 -7.56 -2.61
CA GLY A 43 -5.40 -7.04 -3.96
C GLY A 43 -6.30 -7.63 -5.03
N ASP A 44 -6.46 -8.95 -5.03
CA ASP A 44 -7.31 -9.67 -5.98
C ASP A 44 -8.78 -9.23 -5.91
N VAL A 45 -9.27 -8.92 -4.71
CA VAL A 45 -10.66 -8.47 -4.51
C VAL A 45 -10.88 -7.08 -5.10
N TYR A 46 -9.92 -6.17 -4.90
CA TYR A 46 -10.01 -4.82 -5.45
C TYR A 46 -9.82 -4.79 -6.97
N GLU A 47 -8.97 -5.64 -7.52
CA GLU A 47 -8.82 -5.77 -8.98
C GLU A 47 -10.11 -6.28 -9.63
N VAL A 48 -10.74 -7.30 -9.03
CA VAL A 48 -12.04 -7.81 -9.50
C VAL A 48 -13.13 -6.73 -9.40
N ALA A 49 -13.18 -5.99 -8.29
CA ALA A 49 -14.13 -4.91 -8.09
C ALA A 49 -13.95 -3.78 -9.13
N TYR A 50 -12.71 -3.38 -9.42
CA TYR A 50 -12.40 -2.40 -10.44
C TYR A 50 -12.85 -2.88 -11.83
N LYS A 51 -12.49 -4.10 -12.23
CA LYS A 51 -12.89 -4.68 -13.53
C LYS A 51 -14.41 -4.75 -13.69
N GLN A 52 -15.14 -5.02 -12.61
CA GLN A 52 -16.60 -5.03 -12.65
C GLN A 52 -17.17 -3.61 -12.81
N ALA A 53 -16.67 -2.64 -12.03
CA ALA A 53 -17.10 -1.25 -12.13
C ALA A 53 -16.78 -0.63 -13.50
N GLU A 54 -15.62 -0.97 -14.08
CA GLU A 54 -15.21 -0.58 -15.43
C GLU A 54 -16.18 -1.13 -16.50
N LYS A 55 -16.56 -2.41 -16.41
CA LYS A 55 -17.58 -3.00 -17.31
C LYS A 55 -18.93 -2.29 -17.19
N ASP A 56 -19.36 -1.97 -15.97
CA ASP A 56 -20.63 -1.29 -15.72
C ASP A 56 -20.62 0.15 -16.27
N PHE A 57 -19.50 0.86 -16.13
CA PHE A 57 -19.27 2.16 -16.75
C PHE A 57 -19.36 2.08 -18.28
N PHE A 58 -18.61 1.17 -18.91
CA PHE A 58 -18.66 1.01 -20.37
C PHE A 58 -20.06 0.65 -20.87
N LYS A 59 -20.81 -0.15 -20.12
CA LYS A 59 -22.20 -0.47 -20.45
C LYS A 59 -23.11 0.77 -20.34
N ALA A 60 -22.97 1.57 -19.28
CA ALA A 60 -23.74 2.81 -19.12
C ALA A 60 -23.40 3.83 -20.22
N HIS A 61 -22.12 3.98 -20.55
CA HIS A 61 -21.63 4.86 -21.60
C HIS A 61 -22.17 4.45 -22.98
N LYS A 62 -22.13 3.15 -23.31
CA LYS A 62 -22.71 2.64 -24.56
C LYS A 62 -24.21 2.90 -24.65
N GLN A 63 -24.95 2.76 -23.55
CA GLN A 63 -26.38 3.06 -23.51
C GLN A 63 -26.65 4.56 -23.73
N MET A 64 -25.83 5.42 -23.13
CA MET A 64 -25.91 6.87 -23.29
C MET A 64 -25.69 7.29 -24.75
N ASN A 65 -24.61 6.81 -25.37
CA ASN A 65 -24.30 7.11 -26.78
C ASN A 65 -25.41 6.65 -27.73
N ALA A 66 -26.03 5.49 -27.45
CA ALA A 66 -27.14 5.00 -28.27
C ALA A 66 -28.38 5.93 -28.19
N LEU A 67 -28.65 6.55 -27.03
CA LEU A 67 -29.72 7.54 -26.88
C LEU A 67 -29.38 8.85 -27.59
N GLU A 68 -28.13 9.29 -27.51
CA GLU A 68 -27.65 10.49 -28.23
C GLU A 68 -27.75 10.29 -29.76
N ASP A 69 -27.33 9.15 -30.27
CA ASP A 69 -27.47 8.78 -31.69
C ASP A 69 -28.93 8.76 -32.14
N GLN A 70 -29.85 8.23 -31.32
CA GLN A 70 -31.28 8.25 -31.62
C GLN A 70 -31.84 9.67 -31.65
N THR A 71 -31.38 10.54 -30.75
CA THR A 71 -31.76 11.96 -30.73
C THR A 71 -31.30 12.65 -32.02
N MET A 72 -30.06 12.41 -32.46
CA MET A 72 -29.53 12.96 -33.70
C MET A 72 -30.31 12.49 -34.93
N LYS A 73 -30.62 11.19 -35.03
CA LYS A 73 -31.40 10.64 -36.15
C LYS A 73 -32.84 11.16 -36.20
N PHE A 74 -33.44 11.46 -35.05
CA PHE A 74 -34.74 12.12 -35.02
C PHE A 74 -34.64 13.55 -35.58
N LEU A 75 -33.62 14.32 -35.18
CA LEU A 75 -33.40 15.68 -35.66
C LEU A 75 -33.13 15.74 -37.18
N THR A 76 -32.51 14.70 -37.77
CA THR A 76 -32.28 14.61 -39.22
C THR A 76 -33.45 14.00 -40.00
N GLY A 77 -34.54 13.60 -39.32
CA GLY A 77 -35.71 12.99 -39.96
C GLY A 77 -35.52 11.52 -40.37
N GLU A 78 -34.45 10.88 -39.93
CA GLU A 78 -34.12 9.49 -40.21
C GLU A 78 -34.80 8.50 -39.24
N ASN A 79 -35.61 8.99 -38.30
CA ASN A 79 -36.20 8.16 -37.25
C ASN A 79 -37.60 8.61 -36.82
N THR A 80 -38.47 7.64 -36.51
CA THR A 80 -39.86 7.85 -36.03
C THR A 80 -40.02 7.63 -34.52
N VAL A 81 -38.92 7.37 -33.79
CA VAL A 81 -38.95 7.25 -32.32
C VAL A 81 -39.41 8.57 -31.71
N ASP A 82 -40.35 8.50 -30.78
CA ASP A 82 -40.86 9.67 -30.07
C ASP A 82 -39.74 10.32 -29.22
N ILE A 83 -39.30 11.51 -29.64
CA ILE A 83 -38.25 12.27 -28.96
C ILE A 83 -38.62 12.64 -27.52
N SER A 84 -39.92 12.70 -27.18
CA SER A 84 -40.37 12.94 -25.81
C SER A 84 -39.96 11.80 -24.87
N ILE A 85 -39.93 10.55 -25.36
CA ILE A 85 -39.48 9.37 -24.61
C ILE A 85 -37.96 9.44 -24.40
N VAL A 86 -37.20 9.81 -25.44
CA VAL A 86 -35.73 9.94 -25.35
C VAL A 86 -35.34 11.04 -24.37
N ASN A 87 -36.00 12.21 -24.45
CA ASN A 87 -35.78 13.33 -23.54
C ASN A 87 -36.15 12.99 -22.09
N ALA A 88 -37.18 12.16 -21.85
CA ALA A 88 -37.54 11.69 -20.52
C ALA A 88 -36.54 10.68 -19.94
N MET A 89 -35.85 9.91 -20.80
CA MET A 89 -34.91 8.87 -20.39
C MET A 89 -33.48 9.40 -20.23
N MET A 90 -33.06 10.38 -21.04
CA MET A 90 -31.71 10.94 -21.04
C MET A 90 -31.20 11.32 -19.63
N PRO A 91 -31.95 12.03 -18.77
CA PRO A 91 -31.50 12.38 -17.42
C PRO A 91 -31.16 11.14 -16.58
N LYS A 92 -31.96 10.07 -16.67
CA LYS A 92 -31.73 8.82 -15.93
C LYS A 92 -30.47 8.10 -16.40
N TYR A 93 -30.19 8.11 -17.70
CA TYR A 93 -28.97 7.51 -18.24
C TYR A 93 -27.73 8.34 -17.93
N LYS A 94 -27.84 9.68 -17.91
CA LYS A 94 -26.78 10.58 -17.42
C LYS A 94 -26.43 10.28 -15.97
N GLU A 95 -27.42 10.26 -15.08
CA GLU A 95 -27.21 9.96 -13.67
C GLU A 95 -26.58 8.57 -13.46
N LYS A 96 -27.05 7.57 -14.23
CA LYS A 96 -26.49 6.22 -14.21
C LYS A 96 -25.03 6.19 -14.67
N LEU A 97 -24.69 6.92 -15.73
CA LEU A 97 -23.32 7.04 -16.25
C LEU A 97 -22.41 7.72 -15.22
N GLU A 98 -22.82 8.85 -14.66
CA GLU A 98 -22.07 9.58 -13.62
C GLU A 98 -21.86 8.70 -12.38
N THR A 99 -22.89 7.98 -11.95
CA THR A 99 -22.78 7.04 -10.81
C THR A 99 -21.83 5.89 -11.11
N ALA A 100 -21.89 5.33 -12.32
CA ALA A 100 -20.99 4.26 -12.73
C ALA A 100 -19.54 4.74 -12.84
N GLN A 101 -19.33 5.95 -13.36
CA GLN A 101 -18.01 6.59 -13.43
C GLN A 101 -17.41 6.79 -12.04
N ARG A 102 -18.16 7.39 -11.11
CA ARG A 102 -17.69 7.59 -9.74
C ARG A 102 -17.30 6.26 -9.06
N ARG A 103 -18.13 5.23 -9.22
CA ARG A 103 -17.83 3.89 -8.68
C ARG A 103 -16.57 3.28 -9.28
N MET A 104 -16.36 3.44 -10.59
CA MET A 104 -15.16 2.98 -11.27
C MET A 104 -13.91 3.71 -10.75
N GLU A 105 -13.96 5.04 -10.62
CA GLU A 105 -12.86 5.85 -10.09
C GLU A 105 -12.53 5.49 -8.63
N GLU A 106 -13.54 5.33 -7.78
CA GLU A 106 -13.37 4.88 -6.39
C GLU A 106 -12.75 3.48 -6.30
N ALA A 107 -13.23 2.54 -7.13
CA ALA A 107 -12.69 1.18 -7.17
C ALA A 107 -11.24 1.17 -7.68
N LYS A 108 -10.92 2.00 -8.68
CA LYS A 108 -9.57 2.17 -9.21
C LYS A 108 -8.62 2.70 -8.13
N ALA A 109 -9.01 3.75 -7.42
CA ALA A 109 -8.19 4.34 -6.37
C ALA A 109 -7.89 3.33 -5.24
N LYS A 110 -8.87 2.50 -4.86
CA LYS A 110 -8.67 1.44 -3.87
C LYS A 110 -7.71 0.37 -4.37
N MET A 111 -7.87 -0.08 -5.62
CA MET A 111 -6.97 -1.05 -6.25
C MET A 111 -5.52 -0.53 -6.35
N GLU A 112 -5.33 0.72 -6.80
CA GLU A 112 -4.01 1.34 -6.89
C GLU A 112 -3.35 1.49 -5.51
N LYS A 113 -4.10 1.98 -4.52
CA LYS A 113 -3.62 2.09 -3.14
C LYS A 113 -3.16 0.74 -2.57
N GLU A 114 -3.92 -0.32 -2.79
CA GLU A 114 -3.55 -1.66 -2.32
C GLU A 114 -2.31 -2.20 -3.03
N LYS A 115 -2.20 -1.95 -4.34
CA LYS A 115 -1.04 -2.32 -5.14
C LYS A 115 0.22 -1.61 -4.64
N ASP A 116 0.14 -0.32 -4.39
CA ASP A 116 1.24 0.49 -3.86
C ASP A 116 1.65 0.05 -2.45
N ALA A 117 0.68 -0.28 -1.60
CA ALA A 117 0.93 -0.81 -0.26
C ALA A 117 1.66 -2.17 -0.34
N THR A 118 1.22 -3.07 -1.22
CA THR A 118 1.84 -4.39 -1.43
C THR A 118 3.25 -4.26 -2.00
N GLN A 119 3.48 -3.33 -2.94
CA GLN A 119 4.80 -3.05 -3.49
C GLN A 119 5.73 -2.50 -2.41
N THR A 120 5.23 -1.59 -1.57
CA THR A 120 5.98 -1.01 -0.45
C THR A 120 6.36 -2.09 0.55
N ALA A 121 5.42 -2.95 0.97
CA ALA A 121 5.68 -4.06 1.89
C ALA A 121 6.72 -5.05 1.32
N THR A 122 6.64 -5.35 0.01
CA THR A 122 7.62 -6.20 -0.67
C THR A 122 9.02 -5.55 -0.67
N GLN A 123 9.10 -4.24 -0.92
CA GLN A 123 10.36 -3.51 -0.86
C GLN A 123 10.93 -3.47 0.56
N GLU A 124 10.08 -3.32 1.59
CA GLU A 124 10.52 -3.39 2.99
C GLU A 124 11.17 -4.74 3.31
N VAL A 125 10.62 -5.86 2.82
CA VAL A 125 11.26 -7.18 2.99
C VAL A 125 12.64 -7.22 2.32
N ALA A 126 12.74 -6.74 1.08
CA ALA A 126 14.02 -6.70 0.36
C ALA A 126 15.06 -5.81 1.08
N ASP A 127 14.64 -4.65 1.56
CA ASP A 127 15.46 -3.73 2.35
C ASP A 127 15.93 -4.40 3.65
N LEU A 128 15.04 -5.07 4.38
CA LEU A 128 15.37 -5.77 5.63
C LEU A 128 16.41 -6.87 5.43
N LEU A 129 16.27 -7.67 4.38
CA LEU A 129 17.24 -8.72 4.05
C LEU A 129 18.59 -8.12 3.65
N SER A 130 18.59 -7.08 2.80
CA SER A 130 19.79 -6.35 2.41
C SER A 130 20.52 -5.74 3.61
N TRP A 131 19.78 -5.14 4.55
CA TRP A 131 20.38 -4.62 5.78
C TRP A 131 20.92 -5.74 6.65
N ALA A 132 20.25 -6.89 6.74
CA ALA A 132 20.75 -8.03 7.50
C ALA A 132 22.07 -8.58 6.95
N ASP A 133 22.34 -8.41 5.66
CA ASP A 133 23.62 -8.78 5.04
C ASP A 133 24.70 -7.71 5.21
N THR A 134 24.33 -6.42 5.17
CA THR A 134 25.30 -5.32 5.06
C THR A 134 25.53 -4.54 6.35
N PHE A 135 24.69 -4.73 7.39
CA PHE A 135 24.71 -3.86 8.58
C PHE A 135 26.06 -3.82 9.30
N ASP A 136 26.76 -4.94 9.44
CA ASP A 136 28.02 -4.95 10.19
C ASP A 136 29.16 -4.23 9.46
N GLU A 137 29.21 -4.36 8.14
CA GLU A 137 30.22 -3.75 7.26
C GLU A 137 29.89 -2.30 6.89
N ALA A 138 28.64 -1.88 7.11
CA ALA A 138 28.17 -0.54 6.80
C ALA A 138 28.90 0.55 7.61
N ASN A 139 29.05 1.72 6.99
CA ASN A 139 29.57 2.91 7.64
C ASN A 139 28.56 3.46 8.67
N ALA A 140 29.00 4.41 9.51
CA ALA A 140 28.16 4.97 10.58
C ALA A 140 26.89 5.65 10.07
N GLU A 141 26.95 6.34 8.92
CA GLU A 141 25.80 7.01 8.33
C GLU A 141 24.74 5.99 7.89
N THR A 142 25.14 4.94 7.19
CA THR A 142 24.25 3.85 6.77
C THR A 142 23.69 3.10 7.97
N LYS A 143 24.48 2.85 9.03
CA LYS A 143 23.98 2.25 10.27
C LYS A 143 22.90 3.12 10.92
N HIS A 144 23.13 4.43 11.04
CA HIS A 144 22.11 5.35 11.56
C HIS A 144 20.84 5.38 10.71
N MET A 145 20.98 5.38 9.38
CA MET A 145 19.84 5.31 8.47
C MET A 145 19.02 4.03 8.68
N ILE A 146 19.68 2.86 8.77
CA ILE A 146 19.02 1.56 9.01
C ILE A 146 18.30 1.60 10.36
N ILE A 147 18.97 2.04 11.44
CA ILE A 147 18.36 2.15 12.77
C ILE A 147 17.12 3.05 12.73
N ALA A 148 17.20 4.22 12.08
CA ALA A 148 16.07 5.14 11.96
C ALA A 148 14.90 4.55 11.16
N ARG A 149 15.15 3.59 10.26
CA ARG A 149 14.11 2.87 9.51
C ARG A 149 13.50 1.71 10.29
N LEU A 150 14.25 1.07 11.18
CA LEU A 150 13.79 -0.07 11.98
C LEU A 150 13.08 0.34 13.27
N VAL A 151 13.58 1.41 13.90
CA VAL A 151 13.18 1.84 15.23
C VAL A 151 12.12 2.92 15.14
N GLU A 152 11.04 2.76 15.90
CA GLU A 152 10.03 3.80 16.12
C GLU A 152 10.48 4.76 17.23
N ARG A 153 10.97 4.22 18.35
CA ARG A 153 11.45 5.01 19.49
C ARG A 153 12.47 4.24 20.32
N ILE A 154 13.41 4.97 20.89
CA ILE A 154 14.33 4.50 21.94
C ILE A 154 13.99 5.26 23.22
N GLU A 155 13.74 4.53 24.30
CA GLU A 155 13.46 5.07 25.63
C GLU A 155 14.59 4.67 26.57
N ILE A 156 15.11 5.64 27.32
CA ILE A 156 16.19 5.45 28.29
C ILE A 156 15.61 5.77 29.66
N ASN A 157 15.53 4.76 30.53
CA ASN A 157 14.99 4.91 31.88
C ASN A 157 16.05 5.39 32.88
N HIS A 158 15.62 5.66 34.11
CA HIS A 158 16.46 6.24 35.18
C HIS A 158 17.73 5.42 35.48
N ASP A 159 17.67 4.10 35.31
CA ASP A 159 18.79 3.19 35.53
C ASP A 159 19.59 2.89 34.24
N TYR A 160 19.45 3.72 33.21
CA TYR A 160 20.01 3.52 31.87
C TYR A 160 19.55 2.24 31.15
N GLU A 161 18.42 1.68 31.60
CA GLU A 161 17.73 0.62 30.87
C GLU A 161 17.24 1.19 29.52
N VAL A 162 17.66 0.54 28.44
CA VAL A 162 17.30 0.90 27.08
C VAL A 162 16.12 0.05 26.64
N GLN A 163 14.99 0.68 26.33
CA GLN A 163 13.84 0.04 25.72
C GLN A 163 13.71 0.52 24.28
N ILE A 164 13.66 -0.43 23.35
CA ILE A 164 13.57 -0.13 21.91
C ILE A 164 12.21 -0.59 21.40
N LYS A 165 11.44 0.37 20.89
CA LYS A 165 10.19 0.10 20.19
C LYS A 165 10.47 0.04 18.69
N PHE A 166 10.22 -1.11 18.09
CA PHE A 166 10.36 -1.30 16.65
C PHE A 166 9.11 -0.85 15.92
N ARG A 167 9.28 -0.48 14.65
CA ARG A 167 8.12 -0.21 13.81
C ARG A 167 7.31 -1.49 13.65
N ILE A 168 5.98 -1.34 13.62
CA ILE A 168 5.04 -2.46 13.52
C ILE A 168 5.42 -3.37 12.35
N SER A 169 5.81 -2.83 11.18
CA SER A 169 6.24 -3.61 10.01
C SER A 169 7.36 -4.61 10.33
N VAL A 170 8.36 -4.23 11.11
CA VAL A 170 9.45 -5.11 11.53
C VAL A 170 8.94 -6.20 12.48
N GLU A 171 8.08 -5.83 13.43
CA GLU A 171 7.53 -6.79 14.41
C GLU A 171 6.69 -7.90 13.77
N GLN A 172 5.94 -7.60 12.71
CA GLN A 172 5.11 -8.60 12.01
C GLN A 172 5.99 -9.69 11.41
N TYR A 173 7.11 -9.30 10.79
CA TYR A 173 8.05 -10.23 10.19
C TYR A 173 8.78 -11.06 11.24
N MET A 174 9.14 -10.48 12.39
CA MET A 174 9.75 -11.22 13.50
C MET A 174 8.88 -12.39 14.01
N ARG A 175 7.55 -12.27 13.94
CA ARG A 175 6.60 -13.27 14.43
C ARG A 175 6.35 -14.45 13.48
N ILE A 176 6.85 -14.41 12.25
CA ILE A 176 6.73 -15.52 11.30
C ILE A 176 7.51 -16.73 11.84
N ALA A 177 6.95 -17.94 11.74
CA ALA A 177 7.66 -19.16 12.13
C ALA A 177 8.90 -19.39 11.25
N ALA A 178 9.97 -19.92 11.85
CA ALA A 178 11.17 -20.33 11.12
C ALA A 178 10.92 -21.62 10.34
#